data_AF-A0A328RVJ0-F1
#
_entry.id   AF-A0A328RVJ0-F1
#
_cell.length_a   1.000
_cell.length_b   1.000
_cell.length_c   1.000
_cell.angle_alpha   90.00
_cell.angle_beta   90.00
_cell.angle_gamma   90.00
#
_symmetry.space_group_name_H-M   'P 1'
#
loop_
_entity.id
_entity.type
_entity.pdbx_description
1 polymer ?
#
loop_
_entity_poly.entity_id
_entity_poly.type
_entity_poly.pdbx_seq_one_letter_code
_entity_poly.pdbx_strand_id
1 'polypeptide(L)'
;MKHCKNCGAESPDDAPSGIVCGYKFTDDEVPMSYNSTNYGVSDNTYQDYNQQGQYSQFTHNHSYYNPSKNKALAVILSCVIIGLGNAYLHLFKRFAVEIIITLILSTIFQYVVSTVGWITLVFYIFGIIYMVWVIYTIYDTYLCAKAIQNNEDLPLLFRLWDIR
;
A
#
# COMPACT_ATOMS: atom_id res chain seq x y z
N MET A 1 9.16 25.35 19.92
CA MET A 1 8.72 24.68 18.68
C MET A 1 9.77 24.88 17.61
N LYS A 2 10.10 23.83 16.83
CA LYS A 2 10.98 23.89 15.64
C LYS A 2 10.17 23.81 14.35
N HIS A 3 10.52 24.60 13.34
CA HIS A 3 9.93 24.47 11.99
C HIS A 3 10.78 23.56 11.09
N CYS A 4 10.16 22.58 10.43
CA CYS A 4 10.83 21.77 9.40
C CYS A 4 11.09 22.66 8.17
N LYS A 5 12.36 22.93 7.83
CA LYS A 5 12.72 23.69 6.60
C LYS A 5 12.22 23.05 5.31
N ASN A 6 11.98 21.73 5.32
CA ASN A 6 11.56 20.99 4.15
C ASN A 6 10.03 21.08 3.90
N CYS A 7 9.20 21.03 4.96
CA CYS A 7 7.73 21.01 4.80
C CYS A 7 6.99 22.15 5.50
N GLY A 8 7.68 23.01 6.24
CA GLY A 8 7.08 24.12 6.99
C GLY A 8 6.33 23.73 8.27
N ALA A 9 6.09 22.45 8.51
CA ALA A 9 5.36 22.00 9.70
C ALA A 9 6.13 22.25 11.01
N GLU A 10 5.38 22.54 12.07
CA GLU A 10 5.90 22.70 13.42
C GLU A 10 6.13 21.33 14.09
N SER A 11 7.18 21.23 14.90
CA SER A 11 7.51 20.04 15.67
C SER A 11 7.99 20.43 17.08
N PRO A 12 7.79 19.54 18.07
CA PRO A 12 8.33 19.70 19.43
C PRO A 12 9.84 19.95 19.42
N ASP A 13 10.35 20.68 20.40
CA ASP A 13 11.77 21.08 20.44
C ASP A 13 12.72 19.89 20.63
N ASP A 14 12.23 18.81 21.22
CA ASP A 14 12.91 17.54 21.47
C ASP A 14 12.73 16.51 20.33
N ALA A 15 11.96 16.82 19.28
CA ALA A 15 11.77 15.90 18.17
C ALA A 15 13.09 15.72 17.36
N PRO A 16 13.55 14.48 17.12
CA PRO A 16 14.78 14.21 16.35
C PRO A 16 14.60 14.44 14.84
N SER A 17 13.35 14.54 14.37
CA SER A 17 13.00 14.80 12.98
C SER A 17 11.63 15.45 12.88
N GLY A 18 11.36 16.16 11.79
CA GLY A 18 10.05 16.79 11.57
C GLY A 18 8.93 15.75 11.49
N ILE A 19 7.85 15.96 12.24
CA ILE A 19 6.75 14.99 12.41
C ILE A 19 6.07 14.64 11.07
N VAL A 20 6.01 15.61 10.15
CA VAL A 20 5.34 15.44 8.85
C VAL A 20 6.32 14.95 7.77
N CYS A 21 7.55 15.44 7.80
CA CYS A 21 8.52 15.27 6.70
C CYS A 21 9.56 14.17 6.95
N GLY A 22 9.75 13.72 8.19
CA GLY A 22 10.83 12.82 8.59
C GLY A 22 12.24 13.40 8.41
N TYR A 23 12.36 14.69 8.08
CA TYR A 23 13.64 15.37 7.90
C TYR A 23 14.36 15.45 9.24
N LYS A 24 15.58 14.90 9.34
CA LYS A 24 16.41 14.96 10.54
C LYS A 24 16.89 16.39 10.73
N PHE A 25 16.66 16.95 11.92
CA PHE A 25 17.27 18.21 12.29
C PHE A 25 18.77 17.96 12.44
N THR A 26 19.61 18.70 11.73
CA THR A 26 21.06 18.68 11.92
C THR A 26 21.38 19.48 13.18
N ASP A 27 22.20 18.92 14.08
CA ASP A 27 22.53 19.49 15.39
C ASP A 27 23.22 20.87 15.34
N ASP A 28 23.61 21.33 14.14
CA ASP A 28 24.19 22.64 13.88
C ASP A 28 23.16 23.78 13.76
N GLU A 29 21.86 23.46 13.80
CA GLU A 29 20.80 24.49 13.73
C GLU A 29 20.49 25.05 15.12
N VAL A 30 21.25 26.07 15.50
CA VAL A 30 21.00 26.92 16.68
C VAL A 30 19.53 27.36 16.68
N PRO A 31 18.77 27.16 17.78
CA PRO A 31 17.41 27.65 17.86
C PRO A 31 17.43 29.18 17.66
N MET A 32 16.73 29.66 16.62
CA MET A 32 16.49 31.09 16.45
C MET A 32 15.69 31.56 17.67
N SER A 33 16.38 32.27 18.56
CA SER A 33 15.79 32.96 19.70
C SER A 33 14.91 34.09 19.19
N TYR A 34 13.59 33.89 19.24
CA TYR A 34 12.63 34.96 18.98
C TYR A 34 12.53 35.81 20.24
N ASN A 35 12.98 37.05 20.13
CA ASN A 35 12.84 38.06 21.17
C ASN A 35 11.37 38.54 21.17
N SER A 36 10.49 37.87 21.92
CA SER A 36 9.09 38.26 22.05
C SER A 36 8.95 39.38 23.09
N THR A 37 8.78 40.61 22.63
CA THR A 37 8.31 41.71 23.48
C THR A 37 6.88 41.44 23.95
N ASN A 38 6.72 41.43 25.28
CA ASN A 38 5.47 41.42 26.03
C ASN A 38 4.40 42.35 25.47
N TYR A 39 3.21 41.82 25.21
CA TYR A 39 1.95 42.48 25.50
C TYR A 39 0.97 41.42 26.02
N GLY A 40 0.59 41.56 27.30
CA GLY A 40 -0.50 40.79 27.88
C GLY A 40 -1.85 41.27 27.39
N VAL A 41 -2.87 40.42 27.56
CA VAL A 41 -4.26 40.71 27.95
C VAL A 41 -5.17 39.53 27.54
N SER A 42 -5.67 38.87 28.59
CA SER A 42 -7.04 38.39 28.83
C SER A 42 -7.70 37.29 27.99
N ASP A 43 -8.17 36.30 28.75
CA ASP A 43 -9.25 35.34 28.53
C ASP A 43 -10.30 35.75 27.50
N ASN A 44 -10.65 34.82 26.61
CA ASN A 44 -12.04 34.47 26.32
C ASN A 44 -12.15 33.04 25.74
N THR A 45 -12.96 32.27 26.46
CA THR A 45 -13.65 31.03 26.10
C THR A 45 -14.15 31.03 24.65
N TYR A 46 -13.86 30.02 23.84
CA TYR A 46 -14.79 29.46 22.84
C TYR A 46 -14.37 28.05 22.38
N GLN A 47 -15.31 27.13 22.54
CA GLN A 47 -15.58 25.91 21.77
C GLN A 47 -14.64 24.70 21.85
N ASP A 48 -14.94 23.91 22.87
CA ASP A 48 -15.23 22.47 22.80
C ASP A 48 -15.71 22.01 21.40
N TYR A 49 -14.79 21.46 20.61
CA TYR A 49 -15.12 20.59 19.48
C TYR A 49 -14.81 19.15 19.91
N ASN A 50 -15.88 18.43 20.25
CA ASN A 50 -15.94 16.99 20.12
C ASN A 50 -15.62 16.60 18.67
N GLN A 51 -14.36 16.27 18.38
CA GLN A 51 -14.03 15.33 17.31
C GLN A 51 -13.56 14.04 17.97
N GLN A 52 -14.54 13.15 18.10
CA GLN A 52 -14.35 11.74 18.36
C GLN A 52 -13.19 11.24 17.49
N GLY A 53 -12.13 10.81 18.17
CA GLY A 53 -11.03 10.12 17.53
C GLY A 53 -11.55 8.87 16.84
N GLN A 54 -11.33 8.78 15.55
CA GLN A 54 -10.98 7.52 14.91
C GLN A 54 -9.84 7.78 13.94
N TYR A 55 -8.64 7.58 14.50
CA TYR A 55 -7.37 7.37 13.84
C TYR A 55 -7.52 6.88 12.39
N SER A 56 -7.38 7.82 11.46
CA SER A 56 -6.75 7.56 10.17
C SER A 56 -5.34 7.04 10.48
N GLN A 57 -5.21 5.74 10.77
CA GLN A 57 -3.92 5.09 10.61
C GLN A 57 -3.64 5.12 9.11
N PHE A 58 -2.97 6.21 8.72
CA PHE A 58 -1.85 6.15 7.80
C PHE A 58 -0.96 5.01 8.27
N THR A 59 -1.24 3.79 7.83
CA THR A 59 -0.20 2.77 7.72
C THR A 59 0.72 3.25 6.61
N HIS A 60 1.60 4.17 7.01
CA HIS A 60 2.83 4.51 6.31
C HIS A 60 3.70 3.25 6.31
N ASN A 61 3.30 2.25 5.53
CA ASN A 61 4.26 1.33 4.94
C ASN A 61 5.01 2.17 3.89
N HIS A 62 5.98 2.97 4.36
CA HIS A 62 7.09 3.34 3.53
C HIS A 62 7.83 2.06 3.17
N SER A 63 7.25 1.26 2.27
CA SER A 63 7.99 0.31 1.47
C SER A 63 9.05 1.13 0.77
N TYR A 64 10.28 1.00 1.26
CA TYR A 64 11.46 1.70 0.78
C TYR A 64 11.48 1.66 -0.75
N TYR A 65 11.14 2.80 -1.36
CA TYR A 65 10.91 2.95 -2.78
C TYR A 65 12.26 2.95 -3.49
N ASN A 66 12.47 1.97 -4.36
CA ASN A 66 13.59 1.96 -5.27
C ASN A 66 13.04 2.28 -6.68
N PRO A 67 13.21 3.51 -7.21
CA PRO A 67 12.58 4.01 -8.45
C PRO A 67 12.95 3.25 -9.74
N SER A 68 13.74 2.17 -9.67
CA SER A 68 14.29 1.48 -10.83
C SER A 68 13.50 0.25 -11.28
N LYS A 69 12.35 -0.07 -10.68
CA LYS A 69 11.57 -1.27 -11.05
C LYS A 69 10.71 -1.03 -12.29
N ASN A 70 10.95 -1.81 -13.34
CA ASN A 70 10.25 -1.71 -14.61
C ASN A 70 8.86 -2.35 -14.56
N LYS A 71 7.81 -1.57 -14.84
CA LYS A 71 6.40 -2.05 -14.92
C LYS A 71 6.22 -3.26 -15.84
N ALA A 72 6.85 -3.19 -17.02
CA ALA A 72 6.77 -4.26 -18.01
C ALA A 72 7.33 -5.57 -17.47
N LEU A 73 8.39 -5.52 -16.66
CA LEU A 73 8.98 -6.71 -16.07
C LEU A 73 8.03 -7.36 -15.06
N ALA A 74 7.37 -6.57 -14.20
CA ALA A 74 6.40 -7.08 -13.24
C ALA A 74 5.22 -7.80 -13.95
N VAL A 75 4.71 -7.21 -15.03
CA VAL A 75 3.60 -7.79 -15.82
C VAL A 75 4.04 -9.07 -16.51
N ILE A 76 5.23 -9.07 -17.16
CA ILE A 76 5.77 -10.26 -17.81
C ILE A 76 6.00 -11.38 -16.78
N LEU A 77 6.50 -11.07 -15.58
CA LEU A 77 6.66 -12.04 -14.51
C LEU A 77 5.32 -12.67 -14.08
N SER A 78 4.27 -11.86 -13.93
CA SER A 78 2.93 -12.38 -13.61
C SER A 78 2.31 -13.21 -14.73
N CYS A 79 2.70 -13.00 -15.99
CA CYS A 79 2.29 -13.87 -17.11
C CYS A 79 2.97 -15.25 -17.07
N VAL A 80 4.21 -15.34 -16.58
CA VAL A 80 4.97 -16.60 -16.55
C VAL A 80 4.59 -17.45 -15.34
N ILE A 81 4.49 -16.82 -14.16
CA ILE A 81 4.08 -17.48 -12.92
C ILE A 81 3.07 -16.59 -12.21
N ILE A 82 1.89 -17.14 -11.92
CA ILE A 82 0.83 -16.43 -11.21
C ILE A 82 1.38 -15.90 -9.88
N GLY A 83 1.24 -14.59 -9.68
CA GLY A 83 1.68 -13.86 -8.49
C GLY A 83 3.15 -13.47 -8.44
N LEU A 84 4.00 -13.93 -9.36
CA LEU A 84 5.43 -13.59 -9.33
C LEU A 84 5.69 -12.09 -9.57
N GLY A 85 4.84 -11.42 -10.35
CA GLY A 85 4.92 -9.97 -10.54
C GLY A 85 4.60 -9.19 -9.26
N ASN A 86 3.65 -9.68 -8.44
CA ASN A 86 3.38 -9.10 -7.12
C ASN A 86 4.54 -9.33 -6.14
N ALA A 87 5.19 -10.49 -6.20
CA ALA A 87 6.43 -10.72 -5.45
C ALA A 87 7.57 -9.79 -5.89
N TYR A 88 7.72 -9.54 -7.20
CA TYR A 88 8.69 -8.59 -7.74
C TYR A 88 8.44 -7.15 -7.25
N LEU A 89 7.17 -6.77 -7.09
CA LEU A 89 6.76 -5.49 -6.50
C LEU A 89 6.88 -5.45 -4.96
N HIS A 90 7.40 -6.52 -4.32
CA HIS A 90 7.45 -6.72 -2.86
C HIS A 90 6.07 -6.73 -2.16
N LEU A 91 5.01 -7.02 -2.91
CA LEU A 91 3.63 -7.14 -2.39
C LEU A 91 3.37 -8.57 -1.91
N PHE A 92 4.14 -9.04 -0.93
CA PHE A 92 4.11 -10.43 -0.47
C PHE A 92 2.74 -10.89 0.07
N LYS A 93 1.96 -9.96 0.67
CA LYS A 93 0.60 -10.27 1.13
C LYS A 93 -0.32 -10.65 -0.04
N ARG A 94 -0.23 -9.93 -1.16
CA ARG A 94 -1.04 -10.22 -2.37
C ARG A 94 -0.57 -11.49 -3.06
N PHE A 95 0.75 -11.63 -3.18
CA PHE A 95 1.36 -12.86 -3.70
C PHE A 95 0.88 -14.11 -2.96
N ALA A 96 0.85 -14.07 -1.62
CA ALA A 96 0.37 -15.19 -0.82
C ALA A 96 -1.11 -15.49 -1.09
N VAL A 97 -1.96 -14.47 -1.18
CA VAL A 97 -3.40 -14.64 -1.47
C VAL A 97 -3.61 -15.24 -2.87
N GLU A 98 -2.90 -14.75 -3.88
CA GLU A 98 -3.00 -15.27 -5.25
C GLU A 98 -2.54 -16.71 -5.37
N ILE A 99 -1.46 -17.08 -4.67
CA ILE A 99 -1.01 -18.48 -4.58
C ILE A 99 -2.08 -19.36 -3.93
N ILE A 100 -2.64 -18.92 -2.80
CA ILE A 100 -3.67 -19.70 -2.08
C ILE A 100 -4.88 -19.92 -2.97
N ILE A 101 -5.40 -18.88 -3.62
CA ILE A 101 -6.55 -19.00 -4.52
C ILE A 101 -6.23 -19.93 -5.70
N THR A 102 -5.04 -19.82 -6.28
CA THR A 102 -4.61 -20.67 -7.40
C THR A 102 -4.53 -22.14 -6.97
N LEU A 103 -4.03 -22.42 -5.76
CA LEU A 103 -3.94 -23.78 -5.21
C LEU A 103 -5.33 -24.37 -4.97
N ILE A 104 -6.25 -23.59 -4.41
CA ILE A 104 -7.65 -23.99 -4.21
C ILE A 104 -8.32 -24.29 -5.55
N LEU A 105 -8.23 -23.38 -6.53
CA LEU A 105 -8.80 -23.57 -7.86
C LEU A 105 -8.21 -24.79 -8.58
N SER A 106 -6.90 -25.00 -8.49
CA SER A 106 -6.23 -26.17 -9.06
C SER A 106 -6.71 -27.47 -8.42
N THR A 107 -6.95 -27.46 -7.10
CA THR A 107 -7.42 -28.64 -6.36
C THR A 107 -8.86 -29.00 -6.75
N ILE A 108 -9.73 -27.98 -6.83
CA ILE A 108 -11.12 -28.15 -7.28
C ILE A 108 -11.14 -28.69 -8.72
N PHE A 109 -10.34 -28.10 -9.61
CA PHE A 109 -10.28 -28.54 -11.00
C PHE A 109 -9.83 -30.01 -11.11
N GLN A 110 -8.76 -30.38 -10.42
CA GLN A 110 -8.26 -31.76 -10.40
C GLN A 110 -9.32 -32.74 -9.88
N TYR A 111 -10.04 -32.37 -8.82
CA TYR A 111 -11.11 -33.19 -8.26
C TYR A 111 -12.27 -33.39 -9.26
N VAL A 112 -12.71 -32.32 -9.90
CA VAL A 112 -13.77 -32.37 -10.93
C VAL A 112 -13.33 -33.26 -12.10
N VAL A 113 -12.14 -33.03 -12.68
CA VAL A 113 -11.62 -33.84 -13.79
C VAL A 113 -11.54 -35.32 -13.42
N SER A 114 -11.14 -35.65 -12.19
CA SER A 114 -11.11 -37.02 -11.68
C SER A 114 -12.51 -37.66 -11.58
N THR A 115 -13.52 -36.89 -11.17
CA THR A 115 -14.87 -37.42 -10.87
C THR A 115 -15.75 -37.54 -12.10
N VAL A 116 -15.74 -36.53 -12.99
CA VAL A 116 -16.61 -36.52 -14.18
C VAL A 116 -15.93 -37.16 -15.40
N GLY A 117 -14.65 -37.53 -15.29
CA GLY A 117 -13.84 -38.02 -16.39
C GLY A 117 -13.48 -36.92 -17.39
N TRP A 118 -12.83 -37.30 -18.49
CA TRP A 118 -12.35 -36.40 -19.55
C TRP A 118 -13.47 -35.89 -20.48
N ILE A 119 -14.61 -35.48 -19.91
CA ILE A 119 -15.68 -34.85 -20.68
C ILE A 119 -15.16 -33.50 -21.16
N THR A 120 -14.96 -33.39 -22.48
CA THR A 120 -14.36 -32.23 -23.15
C THR A 120 -15.03 -30.91 -22.77
N LEU A 121 -16.36 -30.91 -22.60
CA LEU A 121 -17.13 -29.72 -22.24
C LEU A 121 -16.79 -29.19 -20.84
N VAL A 122 -16.62 -30.06 -19.84
CA VAL A 122 -16.26 -29.66 -18.46
C VAL A 122 -14.87 -29.06 -18.44
N PHE A 123 -13.93 -29.69 -19.15
CA PHE A 123 -12.57 -29.19 -19.29
C PHE A 123 -12.54 -27.79 -19.91
N TYR A 124 -13.31 -27.54 -20.98
CA TYR A 124 -13.40 -26.21 -21.61
C TYR A 124 -13.94 -25.13 -20.66
N ILE A 125 -15.03 -25.41 -19.94
CA ILE A 125 -15.64 -24.42 -19.04
C ILE A 125 -14.65 -24.02 -17.93
N PHE A 126 -14.04 -24.99 -17.26
CA PHE A 126 -13.06 -24.72 -16.21
C PHE A 126 -11.79 -24.08 -16.76
N GLY A 127 -11.35 -24.44 -17.98
CA GLY A 127 -10.25 -23.77 -18.67
C GLY A 127 -10.52 -22.30 -18.92
N ILE A 128 -11.75 -21.93 -19.33
CA ILE A 128 -12.15 -20.52 -19.50
C ILE A 128 -12.13 -19.79 -18.16
N ILE A 129 -12.67 -20.40 -17.09
CA ILE A 129 -12.65 -19.81 -15.74
C ILE A 129 -11.21 -19.56 -15.28
N TYR A 130 -10.31 -20.53 -15.50
CA TYR A 130 -8.90 -20.38 -15.17
C TYR A 130 -8.22 -19.29 -15.99
N MET A 131 -8.53 -19.17 -17.28
CA MET A 131 -8.01 -18.09 -18.13
C MET A 131 -8.48 -16.71 -17.65
N VAL A 132 -9.75 -16.57 -17.26
CA VAL A 132 -10.27 -15.32 -16.68
C VAL A 132 -9.53 -14.98 -15.38
N TRP A 133 -9.25 -15.98 -14.53
CA TRP A 133 -8.45 -15.79 -13.33
C TRP A 133 -7.04 -15.27 -13.63
N VAL A 134 -6.35 -15.87 -14.61
CA VAL A 134 -5.00 -15.41 -15.02
C VAL A 134 -5.05 -13.96 -15.51
N ILE A 135 -5.99 -13.61 -16.39
CA ILE A 135 -6.17 -12.24 -16.88
C ILE A 135 -6.41 -11.27 -15.71
N TYR A 136 -7.23 -11.66 -14.74
CA TYR A 136 -7.48 -10.88 -13.53
C TYR A 136 -6.19 -10.60 -12.74
N THR A 137 -5.37 -11.62 -12.48
CA THR A 137 -4.10 -11.47 -11.74
C THR A 137 -3.09 -10.58 -12.46
N ILE A 138 -3.03 -10.67 -13.79
CA ILE A 138 -2.19 -9.78 -14.62
C ILE A 138 -2.67 -8.34 -14.51
N TYR A 139 -3.99 -8.13 -14.58
CA TYR A 139 -4.59 -6.80 -14.47
C TYR A 139 -4.37 -6.18 -13.07
N ASP A 140 -4.53 -6.96 -12.00
CA ASP A 140 -4.22 -6.49 -10.63
C ASP A 140 -2.74 -6.12 -10.48
N THR A 141 -1.84 -6.99 -10.99
CA THR A 141 -0.39 -6.70 -10.98
C THR A 141 -0.09 -5.40 -11.73
N TYR A 142 -0.72 -5.18 -12.89
CA TYR A 142 -0.55 -3.96 -13.68
C TYR A 142 -1.03 -2.71 -12.91
N LEU A 143 -2.20 -2.76 -12.28
CA LEU A 143 -2.71 -1.65 -11.48
C LEU A 143 -1.81 -1.35 -10.29
N CYS A 144 -1.31 -2.38 -9.60
CA CYS A 144 -0.35 -2.22 -8.52
C CYS A 144 0.97 -1.60 -9.01
N ALA A 145 1.50 -2.08 -10.13
CA ALA A 145 2.69 -1.50 -10.75
C ALA A 145 2.47 -0.03 -11.15
N LYS A 146 1.27 0.31 -11.61
CA LYS A 146 0.87 1.68 -11.94
C LYS A 146 0.83 2.59 -10.71
N ALA A 147 0.15 2.17 -9.65
CA ALA A 147 0.06 2.90 -8.40
C ALA A 147 1.44 3.14 -7.78
N ILE A 148 2.30 2.10 -7.77
CA ILE A 148 3.68 2.20 -7.25
C ILE A 148 4.51 3.22 -8.03
N GLN A 149 4.41 3.28 -9.36
CA GLN A 149 5.18 4.29 -10.11
C GLN A 149 4.65 5.71 -9.89
N ASN A 150 3.35 5.86 -9.69
CA ASN A 150 2.72 7.17 -9.52
C ASN A 150 2.73 7.67 -8.06
N ASN A 151 3.25 6.87 -7.11
CA ASN A 151 3.11 7.11 -5.67
C ASN A 151 1.65 7.28 -5.22
N GLU A 152 0.75 6.52 -5.86
CA GLU A 152 -0.67 6.46 -5.51
C GLU A 152 -0.92 5.30 -4.53
N ASP A 153 -2.02 5.37 -3.78
CA ASP A 153 -2.43 4.29 -2.89
C ASP A 153 -2.70 2.99 -3.65
N LEU A 154 -2.32 1.85 -3.05
CA LEU A 154 -2.50 0.56 -3.69
C LEU A 154 -3.98 0.18 -3.82
N PRO A 155 -4.44 -0.26 -5.01
CA PRO A 155 -5.83 -0.61 -5.24
C PRO A 155 -6.20 -1.89 -4.49
N LEU A 156 -7.19 -1.87 -3.60
CA LEU A 156 -7.59 -3.04 -2.80
C LEU A 156 -7.88 -4.28 -3.67
N LEU A 157 -7.17 -5.39 -3.43
CA LEU A 157 -7.31 -6.69 -4.14
C LEU A 157 -8.75 -7.23 -4.05
N PHE A 158 -9.38 -7.00 -2.90
CA PHE A 158 -10.80 -7.13 -2.67
C PHE A 158 -11.13 -6.00 -1.70
N ARG A 159 -12.19 -5.20 -1.95
CA ARG A 159 -12.66 -4.15 -1.01
C ARG A 159 -13.00 -4.66 0.41
N LEU A 160 -12.81 -5.95 0.69
CA LEU A 160 -13.26 -6.68 1.87
C LEU A 160 -12.13 -7.08 2.83
N TRP A 161 -10.86 -6.94 2.45
CA TRP A 161 -9.73 -7.31 3.32
C TRP A 161 -8.92 -6.09 3.75
N ASP A 162 -9.60 -5.16 4.42
CA ASP A 162 -8.97 -4.25 5.37
C ASP A 162 -9.07 -4.88 6.77
N ILE A 163 -8.32 -5.96 6.99
CA ILE A 163 -8.15 -6.51 8.34
C ILE A 163 -6.95 -5.78 8.93
N ARG A 164 -7.26 -4.66 9.59
CA ARG A 164 -6.36 -3.88 10.44
C ARG A 164 -6.14 -4.59 11.77
#